data_AF-A0A4S4MZI6-F1
#
_entry.id   AF-A0A4S4MZI6-F1
#
_cell.length_a   1.000
_cell.length_b   1.000
_cell.length_c   1.000
_cell.angle_alpha   90.00
_cell.angle_beta   90.00
_cell.angle_gamma   90.00
#
_symmetry.space_group_name_H-M   'P 1'
#
loop_
_entity.id
_entity.type
_entity.pdbx_description
1 polymer ?
#
loop_
_entity_poly.entity_id
_entity_poly.type
_entity_poly.pdbx_seq_one_letter_code
_entity_poly.pdbx_strand_id
1 'polypeptide(L)'
;MLSGRKGESAINTAVELKNTHANGESALLSRLYALNQARWEVAETLNPRSPIMSLVVPEAHQQFQHILRLLNTNVDGKRKIMYALTEIKGVGRRYSNLVCKKADVDLNKRAGELNSDELERLVTIIQNPTQFKIPVWFLNRQRDIVDGKNSQILSNGVDSKIRDDLERLKKIRAHRGLRHFWGLRVRGQHTKTTGRRGKTVGVSKKRG
;
A
#
# COMPACT_ATOMS: atom_id res chain seq x y z
N MET A 1 -31.81 -2.67 1.43
CA MET A 1 -32.74 -1.60 1.83
C MET A 1 -33.04 -1.78 3.30
N LEU A 2 -32.57 -0.89 4.17
CA LEU A 2 -33.09 -0.67 5.53
C LEU A 2 -32.35 0.56 6.09
N SER A 3 -32.66 1.71 5.50
CA SER A 3 -32.43 3.02 6.08
C SER A 3 -33.72 3.46 6.74
N GLY A 4 -33.71 3.70 8.05
CA GLY A 4 -34.79 4.42 8.70
C GLY A 4 -35.01 4.05 10.16
N ARG A 5 -35.16 5.09 10.98
CA ARG A 5 -35.65 5.11 12.37
C ARG A 5 -34.62 4.89 13.48
N LYS A 6 -33.67 5.82 13.60
CA LYS A 6 -33.05 6.17 14.89
C LYS A 6 -33.41 7.58 15.38
N GLY A 7 -34.31 8.29 14.68
CA GLY A 7 -34.67 9.69 14.98
C GLY A 7 -35.97 9.88 15.78
N GLU A 8 -36.75 8.83 16.03
CA GLU A 8 -38.08 8.96 16.63
C GLU A 8 -38.10 8.81 18.17
N SER A 9 -37.02 8.32 18.79
CA SER A 9 -36.97 8.08 20.24
C SER A 9 -36.55 9.29 21.08
N ALA A 10 -36.04 10.37 20.47
CA ALA A 10 -35.53 11.55 21.20
C ALA A 10 -36.59 12.65 21.40
N ILE A 11 -37.67 12.65 20.63
CA ILE A 11 -38.70 13.71 20.68
C ILE A 11 -39.69 13.46 21.81
N ASN A 12 -40.00 12.20 22.13
CA ASN A 12 -40.97 11.86 23.17
C ASN A 12 -40.45 12.11 24.59
N THR A 13 -39.15 12.04 24.83
CA THR A 13 -38.54 12.27 26.16
C THR A 13 -38.47 13.75 26.53
N ALA A 14 -38.58 14.67 25.55
CA ALA A 14 -38.52 16.12 25.79
C ALA A 14 -39.86 16.73 26.22
N VAL A 15 -40.97 16.02 26.02
CA VAL A 15 -42.33 16.53 26.32
C VAL A 15 -42.73 16.28 27.79
N GLU A 16 -42.08 15.33 28.48
CA GLU A 16 -42.49 14.89 29.82
C GLU A 16 -41.86 15.66 31.00
N LEU A 17 -41.01 16.66 30.73
CA LEU A 17 -40.32 17.45 31.77
C LEU A 17 -40.98 18.81 32.08
N LYS A 18 -42.22 19.05 31.64
CA LYS A 18 -42.91 20.33 31.90
C LYS A 18 -43.71 20.38 33.21
N ASN A 19 -43.83 19.28 33.96
CA ASN A 19 -44.63 19.24 35.18
C ASN A 19 -43.84 18.68 36.37
N THR A 20 -42.88 19.42 36.90
CA THR A 20 -42.56 19.39 38.34
C THR A 20 -41.84 20.68 38.75
N HIS A 21 -42.52 21.49 39.55
CA HIS A 21 -41.91 22.55 40.33
C HIS A 21 -41.07 21.91 41.45
N ALA A 22 -39.75 21.95 41.36
CA ALA A 22 -38.86 21.85 42.53
C ALA A 22 -37.42 22.33 42.21
N ASN A 23 -37.00 23.38 42.91
CA ASN A 23 -35.62 23.73 43.26
C ASN A 23 -34.69 24.18 42.11
N GLY A 24 -34.43 25.49 42.06
CA GLY A 24 -33.70 26.22 41.01
C GLY A 24 -32.22 25.84 40.78
N GLU A 25 -31.64 24.95 41.58
CA GLU A 25 -30.27 24.45 41.36
C GLU A 25 -30.22 23.23 40.42
N SER A 26 -31.34 22.50 40.26
CA SER A 26 -31.43 21.30 39.43
C SER A 26 -31.52 21.59 37.92
N ALA A 27 -32.08 22.74 37.55
CA ALA A 27 -32.28 23.15 36.16
C ALA A 27 -30.99 23.62 35.49
N LEU A 28 -30.08 24.27 36.24
CA LEU A 28 -28.78 24.71 35.72
C LEU A 28 -27.83 23.54 35.54
N LEU A 29 -27.82 22.59 36.48
CA LEU A 29 -27.04 21.35 36.36
C LEU A 29 -27.54 20.49 35.18
N SER A 30 -28.86 20.38 34.99
CA SER A 30 -29.41 19.66 33.83
C SER A 30 -29.10 20.33 32.49
N ARG A 31 -29.10 21.67 32.44
CA ARG A 31 -28.67 22.43 31.24
C ARG A 31 -27.17 22.30 30.96
N LEU A 32 -26.33 22.34 31.99
CA LEU A 32 -24.88 22.13 31.86
C LEU A 32 -24.55 20.70 31.43
N TYR A 33 -25.30 19.71 31.92
CA TYR A 33 -25.15 18.32 31.50
C TYR A 33 -25.58 18.13 30.03
N ALA A 34 -26.71 18.71 29.62
CA ALA A 34 -27.17 18.66 28.23
C ALA A 34 -26.22 19.37 27.25
N LEU A 35 -25.63 20.51 27.65
CA LEU A 35 -24.62 21.23 26.85
C LEU A 35 -23.30 20.45 26.75
N ASN A 36 -22.87 19.79 27.82
CA ASN A 36 -21.69 18.91 27.78
C ASN A 36 -21.94 17.65 26.92
N GLN A 37 -23.15 17.08 26.95
CA GLN A 37 -23.53 15.94 26.13
C GLN A 37 -23.50 16.29 24.63
N ALA A 38 -24.11 17.41 24.24
CA ALA A 38 -24.13 17.87 22.85
C ALA A 38 -22.72 18.26 22.33
N ARG A 39 -21.86 18.79 23.20
CA ARG A 39 -20.47 19.12 22.83
C ARG A 39 -19.60 17.87 22.62
N TRP A 40 -19.90 16.79 23.32
CA TRP A 40 -19.25 15.49 23.11
C TRP A 40 -19.66 14.89 21.76
N GLU A 41 -20.95 14.85 21.44
CA GLU A 41 -21.44 14.23 20.19
C GLU A 41 -20.91 14.94 18.92
N VAL A 42 -20.78 16.26 18.94
CA VAL A 42 -20.20 17.01 17.80
C VAL A 42 -18.69 16.74 17.65
N ALA A 43 -17.96 16.54 18.74
CA ALA A 43 -16.53 16.23 18.71
C ALA A 43 -16.23 14.85 18.09
N GLU A 44 -17.18 13.92 18.14
CA GLU A 44 -17.05 12.58 17.56
C GLU A 44 -17.16 12.59 16.02
N THR A 45 -17.87 13.57 15.45
CA THR A 45 -18.04 13.73 14.00
C THR A 45 -16.88 14.43 13.28
N LEU A 46 -15.94 15.05 14.02
CA LEU A 46 -14.85 15.87 13.48
C LEU A 46 -13.43 15.33 13.75
N ASN A 47 -13.30 14.06 14.11
CA ASN A 47 -11.99 13.41 14.29
C ASN A 47 -11.56 12.60 13.06
N PRO A 48 -10.71 13.13 12.14
CA PRO A 48 -10.14 12.35 11.03
C PRO A 48 -9.01 11.40 11.47
N ARG A 49 -8.90 11.09 12.76
CA ARG A 49 -7.88 10.20 13.33
C ARG A 49 -8.53 9.18 14.25
N SER A 50 -9.24 8.23 13.66
CA SER A 50 -9.58 6.98 14.34
C SER A 50 -8.29 6.26 14.75
N PRO A 51 -8.07 5.94 16.04
CA PRO A 51 -6.99 5.07 16.45
C PRO A 51 -7.22 3.65 15.90
N ILE A 52 -6.11 2.96 15.73
CA ILE A 52 -5.95 1.65 15.10
C ILE A 52 -6.80 0.60 15.84
N MET A 53 -7.97 0.28 15.31
CA MET A 53 -8.70 -0.95 15.66
C MET A 53 -8.22 -2.07 14.75
N SER A 54 -7.15 -2.76 15.14
CA SER A 54 -6.75 -4.03 14.51
C SER A 54 -6.25 -5.03 15.54
N LEU A 55 -7.06 -5.30 16.55
CA LEU A 55 -6.89 -6.45 17.42
C LEU A 55 -8.20 -7.24 17.54
N VAL A 56 -8.88 -7.46 16.41
CA VAL A 56 -9.82 -8.56 16.30
C VAL A 56 -8.99 -9.71 15.74
N VAL A 57 -8.58 -10.63 16.61
CA VAL A 57 -8.19 -11.98 16.17
C VAL A 57 -9.45 -12.54 15.53
N PRO A 58 -9.49 -12.80 14.22
CA PRO A 58 -10.69 -13.35 13.65
C PRO A 58 -10.87 -14.74 14.24
N GLU A 59 -12.13 -15.08 14.49
CA GLU A 59 -12.53 -16.40 14.94
C GLU A 59 -11.86 -17.49 14.09
N ALA A 60 -11.63 -18.68 14.66
CA ALA A 60 -10.88 -19.80 14.08
C ALA A 60 -11.35 -20.26 12.67
N HIS A 61 -12.38 -19.64 12.12
CA HIS A 61 -12.99 -19.84 10.82
C HIS A 61 -12.35 -18.98 9.70
N GLN A 62 -11.60 -17.91 10.01
CA GLN A 62 -10.79 -17.21 9.01
C GLN A 62 -9.37 -17.80 9.02
N GLN A 63 -9.11 -18.70 8.07
CA GLN A 63 -7.79 -19.28 7.86
C GLN A 63 -6.79 -18.21 7.44
N PHE A 64 -6.04 -17.70 8.42
CA PHE A 64 -4.95 -16.77 8.17
C PHE A 64 -3.83 -17.48 7.40
N GLN A 65 -3.53 -17.01 6.19
CA GLN A 65 -2.44 -17.54 5.40
C GLN A 65 -1.14 -16.80 5.74
N HIS A 66 -0.21 -17.49 6.38
CA HIS A 66 1.10 -16.91 6.71
C HIS A 66 1.97 -16.65 5.48
N ILE A 67 1.88 -17.52 4.48
CA ILE A 67 2.67 -17.43 3.25
C ILE A 67 1.70 -17.52 2.07
N LEU A 68 1.69 -16.48 1.25
CA LEU A 68 0.93 -16.45 0.01
C LEU A 68 1.89 -16.65 -1.15
N ARG A 69 1.53 -17.50 -2.12
CA ARG A 69 2.34 -17.68 -3.33
C ARG A 69 1.70 -16.94 -4.49
N LEU A 70 2.38 -15.91 -4.97
CA LEU A 70 1.87 -14.97 -5.98
C LEU A 70 2.94 -14.74 -7.05
N LEU A 71 2.57 -14.88 -8.34
CA LEU A 71 3.43 -14.57 -9.49
C LEU A 71 4.87 -15.14 -9.38
N ASN A 72 4.99 -16.41 -8.98
CA ASN A 72 6.25 -17.14 -8.74
C ASN A 72 7.11 -16.62 -7.56
N THR A 73 6.54 -15.82 -6.67
CA THR A 73 7.19 -15.32 -5.45
C THR A 73 6.41 -15.71 -4.21
N ASN A 74 7.12 -15.87 -3.09
CA ASN A 74 6.52 -16.08 -1.78
C ASN A 74 6.34 -14.71 -1.11
N VAL A 75 5.12 -14.42 -0.70
CA VAL A 75 4.71 -13.16 -0.10
C VAL A 75 4.34 -13.38 1.38
N ASP A 76 4.85 -12.53 2.27
CA ASP A 76 4.56 -12.60 3.71
C ASP A 76 3.14 -12.08 4.05
N GLY A 77 2.31 -12.96 4.61
CA GLY A 77 0.93 -12.68 5.02
C GLY A 77 0.79 -11.76 6.23
N LYS A 78 1.83 -11.65 7.08
CA LYS A 78 1.79 -10.80 8.28
C LYS A 78 1.84 -9.31 7.94
N ARG A 79 2.40 -8.96 6.78
CA ARG A 79 2.52 -7.56 6.33
C ARG A 79 1.19 -7.05 5.79
N LYS A 80 1.01 -5.73 5.84
CA LYS A 80 -0.11 -5.08 5.15
C LYS A 80 0.00 -5.32 3.65
N ILE A 81 -1.13 -5.49 2.97
CA ILE A 81 -1.20 -5.86 1.55
C ILE A 81 -0.35 -4.94 0.68
N MET A 82 -0.42 -3.62 0.93
CA MET A 82 0.34 -2.63 0.17
C MET A 82 1.85 -2.91 0.15
N TYR A 83 2.41 -3.35 1.28
CA TYR A 83 3.83 -3.66 1.42
C TYR A 83 4.15 -5.10 1.00
N ALA A 84 3.26 -6.04 1.30
CA ALA A 84 3.42 -7.44 0.94
C ALA A 84 3.60 -7.61 -0.58
N LEU A 85 2.77 -6.95 -1.40
CA LEU A 85 2.88 -7.01 -2.86
C LEU A 85 4.20 -6.45 -3.43
N THR A 86 4.97 -5.67 -2.66
CA THR A 86 6.26 -5.13 -3.12
C THR A 86 7.38 -6.16 -3.16
N GLU A 87 7.16 -7.36 -2.60
CA GLU A 87 8.09 -8.48 -2.72
C GLU A 87 8.15 -9.02 -4.16
N ILE A 88 7.09 -8.77 -4.95
CA ILE A 88 7.04 -9.09 -6.36
C ILE A 88 7.90 -8.10 -7.14
N LYS A 89 8.95 -8.58 -7.82
CA LYS A 89 9.76 -7.73 -8.71
C LYS A 89 8.87 -7.10 -9.80
N GLY A 90 9.03 -5.80 -10.02
CA GLY A 90 8.20 -5.02 -10.94
C GLY A 90 6.98 -4.37 -10.30
N VAL A 91 6.61 -4.73 -9.06
CA VAL A 91 5.56 -4.07 -8.28
C VAL A 91 6.18 -3.19 -7.20
N GLY A 92 5.97 -1.88 -7.30
CA GLY A 92 6.39 -0.91 -6.28
C GLY A 92 5.26 -0.51 -5.33
N ARG A 93 5.57 0.25 -4.27
CA ARG A 93 4.58 0.77 -3.31
C ARG A 93 3.42 1.52 -3.98
N ARG A 94 3.73 2.38 -4.96
CA ARG A 94 2.74 3.16 -5.72
C ARG A 94 1.86 2.27 -6.59
N TYR A 95 2.46 1.28 -7.25
CA TYR A 95 1.75 0.34 -8.11
C TYR A 95 0.81 -0.54 -7.28
N SER A 96 1.32 -1.09 -6.19
CA SER A 96 0.56 -1.88 -5.22
C SER A 96 -0.65 -1.12 -4.67
N ASN A 97 -0.48 0.14 -4.27
CA ASN A 97 -1.59 0.99 -3.80
C ASN A 97 -2.65 1.18 -4.89
N LEU A 98 -2.23 1.47 -6.14
CA LEU A 98 -3.16 1.61 -7.26
C LEU A 98 -3.94 0.31 -7.52
N VAL A 99 -3.25 -0.83 -7.55
CA VAL A 99 -3.86 -2.14 -7.78
C VAL A 99 -4.87 -2.46 -6.68
N CYS A 100 -4.54 -2.25 -5.40
CA CYS A 100 -5.45 -2.49 -4.29
C CYS A 100 -6.72 -1.62 -4.40
N LYS A 101 -6.56 -0.35 -4.78
CA LYS A 101 -7.69 0.56 -5.05
C LYS A 101 -8.54 0.16 -6.24
N LYS A 102 -7.96 -0.51 -7.24
CA LYS A 102 -8.69 -1.00 -8.42
C LYS A 102 -9.37 -2.35 -8.18
N ALA A 103 -8.83 -3.14 -7.26
CA ALA A 103 -9.40 -4.41 -6.84
C ALA A 103 -10.47 -4.26 -5.73
N ASP A 104 -10.73 -3.03 -5.28
CA ASP A 104 -11.59 -2.70 -4.14
C ASP A 104 -11.20 -3.45 -2.85
N VAL A 105 -9.89 -3.57 -2.62
CA VAL A 105 -9.32 -4.18 -1.41
C VAL A 105 -8.85 -3.07 -0.46
N ASP A 106 -9.22 -3.17 0.81
CA ASP A 106 -8.76 -2.22 1.82
C ASP A 106 -7.24 -2.29 2.01
N LEU A 107 -6.62 -1.11 2.12
CA LEU A 107 -5.17 -0.96 2.22
C LEU A 107 -4.64 -1.28 3.63
N ASN A 108 -5.50 -1.26 4.65
CA ASN A 108 -5.11 -1.54 6.03
C ASN A 108 -5.16 -3.01 6.40
N LYS A 109 -5.92 -3.82 5.67
CA LYS A 109 -5.95 -5.28 5.78
C LYS A 109 -4.56 -5.92 5.65
N ARG A 110 -4.38 -7.05 6.32
CA ARG A 110 -3.17 -7.88 6.19
C ARG A 110 -3.27 -8.79 4.97
N ALA A 111 -2.13 -9.15 4.40
CA ALA A 111 -2.11 -10.02 3.22
C ALA A 111 -2.63 -11.44 3.51
N GLY A 112 -2.44 -11.95 4.73
CA GLY A 112 -2.94 -13.26 5.16
C GLY A 112 -4.44 -13.34 5.40
N GLU A 113 -5.14 -12.20 5.39
CA GLU A 113 -6.60 -12.10 5.57
C GLU A 113 -7.34 -12.02 4.22
N LEU A 114 -6.62 -12.06 3.10
CA LEU A 114 -7.20 -11.97 1.76
C LEU A 114 -8.00 -13.22 1.41
N ASN A 115 -9.17 -13.01 0.81
CA ASN A 115 -9.92 -14.10 0.19
C ASN A 115 -9.28 -14.54 -1.15
N SER A 116 -9.49 -15.78 -1.57
CA SER A 116 -9.02 -16.29 -2.87
C SER A 116 -9.48 -15.42 -4.03
N ASP A 117 -10.72 -14.94 -3.98
CA ASP A 117 -11.33 -14.15 -5.07
C ASP A 117 -10.76 -12.72 -5.11
N GLU A 118 -10.41 -12.15 -3.94
CA GLU A 118 -9.69 -10.87 -3.87
C GLU A 118 -8.28 -11.02 -4.45
N LEU A 119 -7.63 -12.14 -4.16
CA LEU A 119 -6.30 -12.48 -4.62
C LEU A 119 -6.24 -12.64 -6.15
N GLU A 120 -7.19 -13.37 -6.75
CA GLU A 120 -7.27 -13.53 -8.21
C GLU A 120 -7.53 -12.19 -8.91
N ARG A 121 -8.40 -11.34 -8.35
CA ARG A 121 -8.61 -9.96 -8.85
C ARG A 121 -7.33 -9.13 -8.81
N LEU A 122 -6.55 -9.21 -7.72
CA LEU A 122 -5.25 -8.53 -7.66
C LEU A 122 -4.30 -9.03 -8.76
N VAL A 123 -4.21 -10.35 -8.96
CA VAL A 123 -3.32 -10.94 -9.96
C VAL A 123 -3.71 -10.53 -11.38
N THR A 124 -5.00 -10.58 -11.71
CA THR A 124 -5.49 -10.18 -13.05
C THR A 124 -5.23 -8.70 -13.34
N ILE A 125 -5.44 -7.81 -12.36
CA ILE A 125 -5.14 -6.38 -12.50
C ILE A 125 -3.65 -6.14 -12.65
N ILE A 126 -2.81 -6.86 -11.91
CA ILE A 126 -1.35 -6.74 -11.98
C ILE A 126 -0.84 -7.14 -13.37
N GLN A 127 -1.36 -8.24 -13.94
CA GLN A 127 -0.96 -8.75 -15.26
C GLN A 127 -1.46 -7.87 -16.41
N ASN A 128 -2.71 -7.38 -16.34
CA ASN A 128 -3.36 -6.65 -17.43
C ASN A 128 -3.77 -5.21 -17.06
N PRO A 129 -2.83 -4.33 -16.68
CA PRO A 129 -3.17 -3.02 -16.12
C PRO A 129 -3.93 -2.09 -17.09
N THR A 130 -3.68 -2.22 -18.39
CA THR A 130 -4.32 -1.36 -19.41
C THR A 130 -5.83 -1.58 -19.49
N GLN A 131 -6.32 -2.79 -19.21
CA GLN A 131 -7.74 -3.12 -19.22
C GLN A 131 -8.49 -2.45 -18.05
N PHE A 132 -7.80 -2.25 -16.92
CA PHE A 132 -8.38 -1.67 -15.70
C PHE A 132 -8.24 -0.15 -15.61
N LYS A 133 -8.17 0.53 -16.76
CA LYS A 133 -8.07 2.00 -16.88
C LYS A 133 -6.81 2.58 -16.21
N ILE A 134 -5.71 1.82 -16.17
CA ILE A 134 -4.40 2.35 -15.75
C ILE A 134 -3.72 2.97 -16.98
N PRO A 135 -3.27 4.24 -16.90
CA PRO A 135 -2.70 4.91 -18.05
C PRO A 135 -1.31 4.38 -18.40
N VAL A 136 -0.98 4.42 -19.70
CA VAL A 136 0.25 3.86 -20.28
C VAL A 136 1.53 4.41 -19.64
N TRP A 137 1.54 5.70 -19.30
CA TRP A 137 2.71 6.35 -18.68
C TRP A 137 3.07 5.76 -17.30
N PHE A 138 2.15 5.03 -16.67
CA PHE A 138 2.37 4.38 -15.37
C PHE A 138 3.07 3.02 -15.48
N LEU A 139 3.10 2.44 -16.68
CA LEU A 139 3.68 1.11 -16.92
C LEU A 139 5.21 1.16 -16.95
N ASN A 140 5.84 0.07 -16.50
CA ASN A 140 7.29 0.00 -16.37
C ASN A 140 8.04 -0.20 -17.70
N ARG A 141 7.42 -0.82 -18.72
CA ARG A 141 8.01 -0.97 -20.06
C ARG A 141 7.06 -0.42 -21.11
N GLN A 142 7.44 0.75 -21.61
CA GLN A 142 6.72 1.44 -22.68
C GLN A 142 7.48 1.26 -23.99
N ARG A 143 6.74 1.00 -25.06
CA ARG A 143 7.21 0.85 -26.44
C ARG A 143 8.40 -0.10 -26.53
N ASP A 144 8.15 -1.39 -26.26
CA ASP A 144 9.20 -2.41 -26.38
C ASP A 144 9.78 -2.41 -27.81
N ILE A 145 11.10 -2.63 -27.94
CA ILE A 145 11.79 -2.59 -29.24
C ILE A 145 11.31 -3.74 -30.14
N VAL A 146 10.97 -4.89 -29.54
CA VAL A 146 10.56 -6.08 -30.30
C VAL A 146 9.09 -5.97 -30.69
N ASP A 147 8.21 -5.82 -29.70
CA ASP A 147 6.76 -5.94 -29.92
C ASP A 147 6.06 -4.59 -30.16
N GLY A 148 6.71 -3.46 -29.89
CA GLY A 148 6.12 -2.11 -29.96
C GLY A 148 5.06 -1.83 -28.89
N LYS A 149 4.60 -2.85 -28.16
CA LYS A 149 3.54 -2.78 -27.15
C LYS A 149 4.05 -2.18 -25.84
N ASN A 150 3.12 -1.62 -25.06
CA ASN A 150 3.34 -1.20 -23.68
C ASN A 150 2.87 -2.30 -22.75
N SER A 151 3.71 -2.70 -21.79
CA SER A 151 3.40 -3.77 -20.85
C SER A 151 3.94 -3.48 -19.47
N GLN A 152 3.32 -4.10 -18.47
CA GLN A 152 3.89 -4.21 -17.14
C GLN A 152 4.62 -5.54 -17.04
N ILE A 153 5.93 -5.51 -16.89
CA ILE A 153 6.72 -6.71 -16.66
C ILE A 153 6.77 -7.02 -15.17
N LEU A 154 6.64 -8.31 -14.84
CA LEU A 154 6.54 -8.80 -13.47
C LEU A 154 7.54 -9.95 -13.25
N SER A 155 7.91 -10.13 -11.98
CA SER A 155 8.73 -11.23 -11.46
C SER A 155 9.92 -11.59 -12.36
N ASN A 156 9.92 -12.79 -12.93
CA ASN A 156 11.03 -13.34 -13.74
C ASN A 156 11.15 -12.65 -15.10
N GLY A 157 10.06 -12.07 -15.61
CA GLY A 157 10.07 -11.32 -16.86
C GLY A 157 11.00 -10.12 -16.79
N VAL A 158 11.14 -9.49 -15.61
CA VAL A 158 11.95 -8.28 -15.44
C VAL A 158 13.43 -8.61 -15.66
N ASP A 159 13.91 -9.68 -15.02
CA ASP A 159 15.30 -10.11 -15.13
C ASP A 159 15.64 -10.58 -16.56
N SER A 160 14.68 -11.25 -17.22
CA SER A 160 14.84 -11.72 -18.60
C SER A 160 14.97 -10.55 -19.57
N LYS A 161 14.03 -9.59 -19.52
CA LYS A 161 14.05 -8.41 -20.40
C LYS A 161 15.27 -7.51 -20.18
N ILE A 162 15.74 -7.36 -18.94
CA ILE A 162 16.99 -6.63 -18.65
C ILE A 162 18.20 -7.34 -19.26
N ARG A 163 18.25 -8.68 -19.19
CA ARG A 163 19.33 -9.46 -19.81
C ARG A 163 19.33 -9.28 -21.33
N ASP A 164 18.18 -9.38 -21.97
CA ASP A 164 18.03 -9.21 -23.42
C ASP A 164 18.45 -7.81 -23.88
N ASP A 165 18.04 -6.77 -23.15
CA ASP A 165 18.42 -5.39 -23.44
C ASP A 165 19.94 -5.19 -23.34
N LEU A 166 20.59 -5.78 -22.33
CA LEU A 166 22.04 -5.72 -22.15
C LEU A 166 22.79 -6.52 -23.21
N GLU A 167 22.31 -7.70 -23.56
CA GLU A 167 22.91 -8.54 -24.59
C GLU A 167 22.85 -7.87 -25.96
N ARG A 168 21.71 -7.25 -26.29
CA ARG A 168 21.56 -6.43 -27.50
C ARG A 168 22.57 -5.29 -27.54
N LEU A 169 22.73 -4.55 -26.44
CA LEU A 169 23.71 -3.46 -26.37
C LEU A 169 25.16 -3.95 -26.52
N LYS A 170 25.48 -5.14 -26.02
CA LYS A 170 26.80 -5.77 -26.19
C LYS A 170 27.04 -6.18 -27.65
N LYS A 171 26.05 -6.80 -28.30
CA LYS A 171 26.13 -7.20 -29.73
C LYS A 171 26.34 -6.01 -30.66
N ILE A 172 25.64 -4.90 -30.42
CA ILE A 172 25.80 -3.64 -31.18
C ILE A 172 27.16 -2.97 -30.91
N ARG A 173 27.87 -3.35 -29.85
CA ARG A 173 29.10 -2.68 -29.35
C ARG A 173 28.87 -1.20 -28.99
N ALA A 174 27.68 -0.87 -28.50
CA ALA A 174 27.40 0.47 -27.99
C ALA A 174 28.24 0.77 -26.75
N HIS A 175 28.71 2.01 -26.57
CA HIS A 175 29.52 2.43 -25.41
C HIS A 175 28.89 2.02 -24.06
N ARG A 176 27.57 2.15 -23.92
CA ARG A 176 26.83 1.70 -22.73
C ARG A 176 26.93 0.18 -22.52
N GLY A 177 26.83 -0.61 -23.59
CA GLY A 177 26.93 -2.07 -23.56
C GLY A 177 28.33 -2.54 -23.17
N LEU A 178 29.38 -1.92 -23.73
CA LEU A 178 30.77 -2.21 -23.38
C LEU A 178 31.05 -1.87 -21.90
N ARG A 179 30.55 -0.74 -21.39
CA ARG A 179 30.68 -0.41 -19.96
C ARG A 179 29.97 -1.41 -19.06
N HIS A 180 28.80 -1.89 -19.45
CA HIS A 180 28.12 -2.98 -18.73
C HIS A 180 28.90 -4.29 -18.78
N PHE A 181 29.57 -4.59 -19.89
CA PHE A 181 30.45 -5.76 -20.01
C PHE A 181 31.67 -5.66 -19.08
N TRP A 182 32.30 -4.48 -18.99
CA TRP A 182 33.42 -4.22 -18.08
C TRP A 182 33.02 -3.95 -16.61
N GLY A 183 31.72 -3.97 -16.28
CA GLY A 183 31.25 -3.69 -14.91
C GLY A 183 31.45 -2.25 -14.44
N LEU A 184 31.61 -1.29 -15.37
CA LEU A 184 31.79 0.12 -15.09
C LEU A 184 30.45 0.86 -15.03
N ARG A 185 30.45 2.02 -14.35
CA ARG A 185 29.30 2.92 -14.32
C ARG A 185 29.03 3.50 -15.71
N VAL A 186 27.75 3.57 -16.09
CA VAL A 186 27.31 3.77 -17.49
C VAL A 186 26.82 5.18 -17.79
N ARG A 187 26.30 5.92 -16.80
CA ARG A 187 25.66 7.24 -16.97
C ARG A 187 26.64 8.43 -16.98
N GLY A 188 27.91 8.21 -17.36
CA GLY A 188 28.92 9.29 -17.38
C GLY A 188 29.40 9.76 -16.00
N GLN A 189 29.19 8.96 -14.96
CA GLN A 189 29.65 9.28 -13.60
C GLN A 189 31.19 9.31 -13.55
N HIS A 190 31.76 10.28 -12.81
CA HIS A 190 33.21 10.37 -12.61
C HIS A 190 33.75 9.16 -11.83
N THR A 191 34.67 8.40 -12.43
CA THR A 191 35.26 7.18 -11.83
C THR A 191 36.60 7.41 -11.16
N LYS A 192 37.17 8.63 -11.21
CA LYS A 192 38.47 8.96 -10.58
C LYS A 192 38.40 8.91 -9.05
N THR A 193 37.36 9.53 -8.47
CA THR A 193 37.17 9.68 -7.02
C THR A 193 36.09 8.76 -6.48
N THR A 194 35.03 8.49 -7.24
CA THR A 194 33.86 7.75 -6.77
C THR A 194 33.80 6.32 -7.31
N GLY A 195 33.19 5.41 -6.55
CA GLY A 195 33.01 4.01 -6.99
C GLY A 195 34.22 3.10 -6.80
N ARG A 196 35.19 3.51 -5.97
CA ARG A 196 36.29 2.65 -5.54
C ARG A 196 35.75 1.51 -4.69
N ARG A 197 36.09 0.27 -5.05
CA ARG A 197 35.83 -0.93 -4.26
C ARG A 197 37.15 -1.37 -3.64
N GLY A 198 37.27 -1.24 -2.32
CA GLY A 198 38.46 -1.53 -1.52
C GLY A 198 38.33 -0.88 -0.15
N LYS A 199 38.93 -1.46 0.90
CA LYS A 199 39.00 -0.80 2.22
C LYS A 199 39.85 0.46 2.09
N THR A 200 39.43 1.56 2.70
CA THR A 200 40.31 2.71 2.91
C THR A 200 41.50 2.22 3.73
N VAL A 201 42.70 2.23 3.16
CA VAL A 201 43.94 2.06 3.93
C VAL A 201 44.12 3.33 4.77
N GLY A 202 43.49 3.34 5.96
CA GLY A 202 43.85 4.29 7.00
C GLY A 202 45.28 3.99 7.49
N VAL A 203 45.91 4.97 8.13
CA VAL A 203 47.21 4.79 8.78
C VAL A 203 47.09 3.69 9.84
N SER A 204 47.82 2.59 9.64
CA SER A 204 47.91 1.51 10.63
C SER A 204 48.70 2.00 11.85
N LYS A 205 48.03 2.28 12.97
CA LYS A 205 48.73 2.45 14.25
C LYS A 205 49.15 1.07 14.77
N LYS A 206 50.44 0.94 15.10
CA LYS A 206 51.00 -0.24 15.76
C LYS A 206 50.20 -0.49 17.05
N ARG A 207 49.59 -1.67 17.20
CA ARG A 207 49.01 -2.09 18.47
C ARG A 207 50.18 -2.36 19.41
N GLY A 208 50.29 -1.52 20.45
CA GLY A 208 51.14 -1.80 21.60
C GLY A 208 50.53 -2.87 22.48
#